data_AF-A0A6N6WQC2-F1
#
_entry.id   AF-A0A6N6WQC2-F1
#
_cell.length_a   1.000
_cell.length_b   1.000
_cell.length_c   1.000
_cell.angle_alpha   90.00
_cell.angle_beta   90.00
_cell.angle_gamma   90.00
#
_symmetry.space_group_name_H-M   'P 1'
#
loop_
_entity.id
_entity.type
_entity.pdbx_description
1 polymer ?
#
loop_
_entity_poly.entity_id
_entity_poly.type
_entity_poly.pdbx_seq_one_letter_code
_entity_poly.pdbx_strand_id
1 'polypeptide(L)'
;SEEIVTTKRQELQIADAALSAAREDIARARSDREALVAQRSNLRLIAPVDGVVAVRDADPGTTIVAGQAVVEVIDPKSLWINVRFDQISASGLAGGLPAHIVLRSRGGQTLKGRVLRVEPKADAVT
;
A
#
# COMPACT_ATOMS: atom_id res chain seq x y z
N SER A 1 52.69 14.26 38.97
CA SER A 1 52.80 15.47 38.13
C SER A 1 51.45 15.74 37.48
N GLU A 2 50.88 16.94 37.68
CA GLU A 2 49.59 17.37 37.09
C GLU A 2 49.54 17.21 35.56
N GLU A 3 50.69 17.37 34.90
CA GLU A 3 50.87 17.24 33.45
C GLU A 3 50.53 15.84 32.92
N ILE A 4 50.78 14.78 33.69
CA ILE A 4 50.41 13.42 33.30
C ILE A 4 48.88 13.24 33.35
N VAL A 5 48.23 13.87 34.33
CA VAL A 5 46.77 13.80 34.50
C VAL A 5 46.07 14.56 33.38
N THR A 6 46.59 15.71 32.95
CA THR A 6 46.03 16.47 31.83
C THR A 6 46.19 15.73 30.51
N THR A 7 47.36 15.14 30.23
CA THR A 7 47.57 14.31 29.03
C THR A 7 46.61 13.11 29.01
N LYS A 8 46.46 12.39 30.15
CA LYS A 8 45.53 11.26 30.23
C LYS A 8 44.07 11.65 30.02
N ARG A 9 43.64 12.83 30.52
CA ARG A 9 42.30 13.36 30.24
C ARG A 9 42.10 13.69 28.77
N GLN A 10 43.11 14.26 28.11
CA GLN A 10 43.03 14.59 26.70
C GLN A 10 43.00 13.32 25.82
N GLU A 11 43.80 12.31 26.16
CA GLU A 11 43.75 11.00 25.51
C GLU A 11 42.36 10.35 25.64
N LEU A 12 41.77 10.39 26.84
CA LEU A 12 40.41 9.87 27.07
C LEU A 12 39.37 10.63 26.23
N GLN A 13 39.45 11.96 26.18
CA GLN A 13 38.53 12.77 25.39
C GLN A 13 38.60 12.45 23.89
N ILE A 14 39.81 12.21 23.36
CA ILE A 14 40.01 11.79 21.96
C ILE A 14 39.42 10.39 21.74
N ALA A 15 39.65 9.45 22.67
CA ALA A 15 39.10 8.10 22.58
C ALA A 15 37.56 8.09 22.65
N ASP A 16 36.96 8.90 23.52
CA ASP A 16 35.51 9.04 23.63
C ASP A 16 34.90 9.65 22.36
N ALA A 17 35.54 10.67 21.79
CA ALA A 17 35.12 11.24 20.51
C ALA A 17 35.21 10.22 19.37
N ALA A 18 36.29 9.42 19.32
CA ALA A 18 36.44 8.35 18.33
C ALA A 18 35.38 7.26 18.51
N LEU A 19 35.05 6.89 19.75
CA LEU A 19 33.98 5.93 20.05
C LEU A 19 32.61 6.47 19.64
N SER A 20 32.34 7.76 19.88
CA SER A 20 31.09 8.40 19.47
C SER A 20 30.95 8.39 17.95
N ALA A 21 32.00 8.80 17.22
CA ALA A 21 32.01 8.78 15.76
C ALA A 21 31.79 7.37 15.20
N ALA A 22 32.48 6.36 15.75
CA ALA A 22 32.29 4.97 15.34
C ALA A 22 30.85 4.46 15.59
N ARG A 23 30.20 4.91 16.66
CA ARG A 23 28.79 4.58 16.93
C ARG A 23 27.84 5.24 15.93
N GLU A 24 28.09 6.48 15.55
CA GLU A 24 27.32 7.18 14.52
C GLU A 24 27.49 6.52 13.16
N ASP A 25 28.70 6.07 12.82
CA ASP A 25 28.96 5.34 11.57
C ASP A 25 28.23 3.98 11.56
N ILE A 26 28.20 3.27 12.69
CA ILE A 26 27.41 2.04 12.83
C ILE A 26 25.92 2.34 12.64
N ALA A 27 25.40 3.43 13.24
CA ALA A 27 24.00 3.82 13.08
C ALA A 27 23.66 4.13 11.62
N ARG A 28 24.53 4.88 10.93
CA ARG A 28 24.40 5.20 9.49
C ARG A 28 24.39 3.93 8.65
N ALA A 29 25.38 3.05 8.83
CA ALA A 29 25.50 1.81 8.07
C ALA A 29 24.30 0.86 8.28
N ARG A 30 23.69 0.88 9.48
CA ARG A 30 22.44 0.14 9.75
C ARG A 30 21.26 0.70 8.95
N SER A 31 21.08 2.01 8.95
CA SER A 31 20.03 2.66 8.15
C SER A 31 20.19 2.39 6.65
N ASP A 32 21.42 2.45 6.14
CA ASP A 32 21.72 2.14 4.73
C ASP A 32 21.38 0.68 4.40
N ARG A 33 21.71 -0.24 5.31
CA ARG A 33 21.34 -1.66 5.17
C ARG A 33 19.83 -1.85 5.16
N GLU A 34 19.09 -1.20 6.05
CA GLU A 34 17.62 -1.29 6.10
C GLU A 34 16.98 -0.76 4.82
N ALA A 35 17.49 0.35 4.28
CA ALA A 35 17.05 0.89 2.99
C ALA A 35 17.28 -0.10 1.84
N LEU A 36 18.46 -0.72 1.77
CA LEU A 36 18.77 -1.74 0.76
C LEU A 36 17.92 -3.01 0.91
N VAL A 37 17.61 -3.42 2.14
CA VAL A 37 16.71 -4.55 2.40
C VAL A 37 15.30 -4.24 1.88
N ALA A 38 14.79 -3.03 2.12
CA ALA A 38 13.49 -2.59 1.61
C ALA A 38 13.46 -2.50 0.08
N GLN A 39 14.53 -2.00 -0.55
CA GLN A 39 14.65 -2.00 -2.02
C GLN A 39 14.64 -3.42 -2.59
N ARG A 40 15.35 -4.35 -1.95
CA ARG A 40 15.38 -5.75 -2.38
C ARG A 40 14.02 -6.42 -2.23
N SER A 41 13.22 -6.11 -1.20
CA SER A 41 11.87 -6.66 -1.08
C SER A 41 10.96 -6.20 -2.22
N ASN A 42 11.16 -4.99 -2.74
CA ASN A 42 10.38 -4.47 -3.88
C ASN A 42 10.67 -5.21 -5.20
N LEU A 43 11.76 -5.98 -5.29
CA LEU A 43 12.06 -6.83 -6.45
C LEU A 43 11.17 -8.08 -6.53
N ARG A 44 10.40 -8.36 -5.48
CA ARG A 44 9.43 -9.44 -5.44
C ARG A 44 8.04 -8.84 -5.39
N LEU A 45 7.30 -8.95 -6.49
CA LEU A 45 5.90 -8.58 -6.52
C LEU A 45 5.07 -9.70 -5.87
N ILE A 46 4.58 -9.45 -4.66
CA ILE A 46 3.75 -10.39 -3.90
C ILE A 46 2.30 -9.91 -3.95
N ALA A 47 1.36 -10.83 -4.18
CA ALA A 47 -0.05 -10.51 -4.17
C ALA A 47 -0.48 -10.02 -2.76
N PRO A 48 -1.18 -8.88 -2.64
CA PRO A 48 -1.58 -8.33 -1.34
C PRO A 48 -2.74 -9.11 -0.69
N VAL A 49 -3.50 -9.85 -1.49
CA VAL A 49 -4.67 -10.63 -1.06
C VAL A 49 -4.74 -11.94 -1.85
N ASP A 50 -5.40 -12.94 -1.27
CA ASP A 50 -5.85 -14.11 -2.01
C ASP A 50 -6.92 -13.66 -3.01
N GLY A 51 -6.69 -13.86 -4.31
CA GLY A 51 -7.59 -13.38 -5.34
C GLY A 51 -7.43 -14.12 -6.66
N VAL A 52 -8.20 -13.67 -7.64
CA VAL A 52 -8.19 -14.20 -9.00
C VAL A 52 -7.45 -13.21 -9.90
N VAL A 53 -6.45 -13.69 -10.65
CA VAL A 53 -5.78 -12.89 -11.66
C VAL A 53 -6.74 -12.64 -12.82
N ALA A 54 -7.12 -11.38 -13.02
CA ALA A 54 -8.04 -10.96 -14.08
C ALA A 54 -7.29 -10.58 -15.35
N VAL A 55 -6.17 -9.87 -15.20
CA VAL A 55 -5.34 -9.37 -16.31
C VAL A 55 -3.87 -9.59 -15.97
N ARG A 56 -3.09 -9.93 -16.99
CA ARG A 56 -1.62 -9.96 -16.93
C ARG A 56 -1.08 -9.05 -18.03
N ASP A 57 -0.62 -7.87 -17.65
CA ASP A 57 -0.14 -6.83 -18.57
C ASP A 57 1.33 -7.04 -18.99
N ALA A 58 2.07 -7.86 -18.23
CA ALA A 58 3.48 -8.12 -18.46
C ALA A 58 3.79 -9.61 -18.49
N ASP A 59 4.64 -9.99 -19.44
CA ASP A 59 5.13 -11.36 -19.57
C ASP A 59 6.51 -11.52 -18.93
N PRO A 60 6.89 -12.76 -18.57
CA PRO A 60 8.25 -13.02 -18.12
C PRO A 60 9.29 -12.55 -19.15
N GLY A 61 10.25 -11.73 -18.70
CA GLY A 61 11.27 -11.13 -19.56
C GLY A 61 10.95 -9.72 -20.06
N THR A 62 9.73 -9.22 -19.84
CA THR A 62 9.40 -7.82 -20.14
C THR A 62 10.08 -6.87 -19.14
N THR A 63 10.68 -5.78 -19.65
CA THR A 63 11.19 -4.68 -18.83
C THR A 63 10.05 -3.76 -18.42
N ILE A 64 9.97 -3.44 -17.13
CA ILE A 64 8.88 -2.65 -16.53
C ILE A 64 9.46 -1.38 -15.88
N VAL A 65 8.74 -0.26 -15.98
CA VAL A 65 9.06 0.99 -15.28
C VAL A 65 8.25 1.12 -13.98
N ALA A 66 8.76 1.90 -13.04
CA ALA A 66 8.06 2.12 -11.77
C ALA A 66 6.66 2.72 -12.00
N GLY A 67 5.67 2.17 -11.29
CA GLY A 67 4.27 2.58 -11.38
C GLY A 67 3.47 1.92 -12.50
N GLN A 68 4.10 1.18 -13.41
CA GLN A 68 3.38 0.41 -14.42
C GLN A 68 2.74 -0.83 -13.79
N ALA A 69 1.48 -1.10 -14.15
CA ALA A 69 0.77 -2.30 -13.75
C ALA A 69 1.38 -3.56 -14.41
N VAL A 70 1.40 -4.67 -13.66
CA VAL A 70 1.95 -5.96 -14.10
C VAL A 70 0.85 -7.02 -14.09
N VAL A 71 0.04 -7.05 -13.03
CA VAL A 71 -1.05 -8.00 -12.81
C VAL A 71 -2.21 -7.29 -12.12
N GLU A 72 -3.42 -7.50 -12.61
CA GLU A 72 -4.66 -7.10 -11.93
C GLU A 72 -5.25 -8.31 -11.20
N VAL A 73 -5.49 -8.15 -9.89
CA VAL A 73 -6.03 -9.21 -9.03
C VAL A 73 -7.36 -8.76 -8.44
N ILE A 74 -8.38 -9.60 -8.58
CA ILE A 74 -9.72 -9.39 -8.01
C ILE A 74 -9.84 -10.18 -6.70
N ASP A 75 -10.21 -9.51 -5.61
CA ASP A 75 -10.63 -10.17 -4.36
C ASP A 75 -12.11 -10.62 -4.47
N PRO A 76 -12.40 -11.94 -4.52
CA PRO A 76 -13.76 -12.42 -4.67
C PRO A 76 -14.60 -12.29 -3.39
N LYS A 77 -13.99 -12.03 -2.23
CA LYS A 77 -14.69 -11.93 -0.94
C LYS A 77 -15.37 -10.58 -0.74
N SER A 78 -14.96 -9.55 -1.47
CA SER A 78 -15.47 -8.18 -1.37
C SER A 78 -15.83 -7.64 -2.75
N LEU A 79 -17.11 -7.75 -3.12
CA LEU A 79 -17.62 -7.28 -4.41
C LEU A 79 -18.56 -6.10 -4.23
N TRP A 80 -18.31 -5.05 -5.00
CA TRP A 80 -19.09 -3.83 -4.98
C TRP A 80 -19.79 -3.68 -6.31
N ILE A 81 -21.04 -3.24 -6.29
CA ILE A 81 -21.83 -3.01 -7.50
C ILE A 81 -22.04 -1.52 -7.63
N ASN A 82 -21.52 -0.95 -8.70
CA ASN A 82 -21.75 0.44 -9.06
C ASN A 82 -23.01 0.51 -9.94
N VAL A 83 -24.00 1.27 -9.48
CA VAL A 83 -25.27 1.50 -10.20
C VAL A 83 -25.45 2.99 -10.36
N ARG A 84 -25.89 3.40 -11.56
CA ARG A 84 -26.21 4.80 -11.86
C ARG A 84 -27.72 4.97 -11.73
N PHE A 85 -28.12 6.01 -11.00
CA PHE A 85 -29.51 6.45 -10.87
C PHE A 85 -29.64 7.84 -11.48
N ASP A 86 -30.78 8.13 -12.10
CA ASP A 86 -31.10 9.51 -12.47
C ASP A 86 -31.33 10.35 -11.21
N GLN A 87 -31.24 11.69 -11.34
CA GLN A 87 -31.31 12.60 -10.21
C GLN A 87 -32.64 12.50 -9.43
N ILE A 88 -33.74 12.17 -10.11
CA ILE A 88 -35.06 12.06 -9.49
C ILE A 88 -35.11 10.77 -8.66
N SER A 89 -34.67 9.66 -9.25
CA SER A 89 -34.62 8.34 -8.58
C SER A 89 -33.55 8.24 -7.50
N ALA A 90 -32.52 9.09 -7.53
CA ALA A 90 -31.49 9.16 -6.50
C ALA A 90 -31.98 9.79 -5.20
N SER A 91 -33.11 10.52 -5.23
CA SER A 91 -33.68 11.14 -4.04
C SER A 91 -34.02 10.10 -2.99
N GLY A 92 -33.50 10.28 -1.78
CA GLY A 92 -33.69 9.35 -0.65
C GLY A 92 -32.73 8.16 -0.60
N LEU A 93 -31.83 7.98 -1.59
CA LEU A 93 -30.76 7.00 -1.47
C LEU A 93 -29.73 7.46 -0.42
N ALA A 94 -29.43 6.58 0.52
CA ALA A 94 -28.46 6.81 1.58
C ALA A 94 -27.66 5.55 1.88
N GLY A 95 -26.45 5.73 2.42
CA GLY A 95 -25.66 4.62 2.94
C GLY A 95 -26.43 3.86 4.03
N GLY A 96 -26.29 2.54 4.03
CA GLY A 96 -26.93 1.65 4.98
C GLY A 96 -28.28 1.06 4.55
N LEU A 97 -28.89 1.56 3.47
CA LEU A 97 -30.18 1.03 2.99
C LEU A 97 -30.05 -0.43 2.52
N PRO A 98 -30.95 -1.34 2.93
CA PRO A 98 -30.95 -2.71 2.43
C PRO A 98 -31.27 -2.74 0.94
N ALA A 99 -30.59 -3.61 0.21
CA ALA A 99 -30.75 -3.76 -1.24
C ALA A 99 -30.96 -5.23 -1.63
N HIS A 100 -31.75 -5.44 -2.68
CA HIS A 100 -31.92 -6.74 -3.32
C HIS A 100 -31.28 -6.69 -4.70
N ILE A 101 -30.35 -7.61 -4.95
CA ILE A 101 -29.57 -7.67 -6.19
C ILE A 101 -30.00 -8.91 -6.95
N VAL A 102 -30.46 -8.74 -8.19
CA VAL A 102 -30.83 -9.83 -9.09
C VAL A 102 -29.90 -9.81 -10.30
N LEU A 103 -29.12 -10.88 -10.47
CA LEU A 103 -28.19 -11.01 -11.59
C LEU A 103 -28.90 -11.63 -12.79
N ARG A 104 -28.80 -10.99 -13.97
CA ARG A 104 -29.40 -11.51 -15.21
C ARG A 104 -28.87 -12.91 -15.59
N SER A 105 -27.61 -13.18 -15.29
CA SER A 105 -26.95 -14.48 -15.53
C SER A 105 -27.42 -15.58 -14.58
N ARG A 106 -28.08 -15.23 -13.46
CA ARG A 106 -28.58 -16.17 -12.46
C ARG A 106 -30.06 -15.89 -12.18
N GLY A 107 -30.87 -16.15 -13.20
CA GLY A 107 -32.32 -15.99 -13.11
C GLY A 107 -32.89 -16.72 -11.88
N GLY A 108 -33.66 -15.99 -11.07
CA GLY A 108 -34.37 -16.52 -9.90
C GLY A 108 -33.64 -16.41 -8.56
N GLN A 109 -32.37 -16.03 -8.52
CA GLN A 109 -31.65 -15.82 -7.25
C GLN A 109 -31.57 -14.33 -6.89
N THR A 110 -32.08 -13.99 -5.69
CA THR A 110 -31.93 -12.65 -5.12
C THR A 110 -30.82 -12.67 -4.07
N LEU A 111 -29.80 -11.84 -4.29
CA LEU A 111 -28.71 -11.62 -3.34
C LEU A 111 -29.07 -10.44 -2.44
N LYS A 112 -28.84 -10.59 -1.14
CA LYS A 112 -28.99 -9.49 -0.19
C LYS A 112 -27.73 -8.63 -0.22
N GLY A 113 -27.92 -7.32 -0.25
CA GLY A 113 -26.85 -6.33 -0.19
C GLY A 113 -27.27 -5.13 0.63
N ARG A 114 -26.41 -4.12 0.62
CA ARG A 114 -26.65 -2.84 1.29
C ARG A 114 -25.97 -1.73 0.51
N VAL A 115 -26.59 -0.55 0.46
CA VAL A 115 -25.95 0.64 -0.10
C VAL A 115 -24.75 1.00 0.78
N LEU A 116 -23.55 0.95 0.21
CA LEU A 116 -22.34 1.35 0.94
C LEU A 116 -22.22 2.87 1.02
N ARG A 117 -22.32 3.54 -0.13
CA ARG A 117 -22.21 4.98 -0.29
C ARG A 117 -23.01 5.45 -1.51
N VAL A 118 -23.47 6.69 -1.46
CA VAL A 118 -23.94 7.44 -2.62
C VAL A 118 -22.89 8.50 -2.93
N GLU A 119 -22.35 8.48 -4.14
CA GLU A 119 -21.38 9.48 -4.58
C GLU A 119 -22.08 10.83 -4.77
N PRO A 120 -21.57 11.94 -4.20
CA PRO A 120 -22.19 13.26 -4.34
C PRO A 120 -22.00 13.85 -5.75
N LYS A 121 -21.01 13.35 -6.51
CA LYS A 121 -20.72 13.82 -7.85
C LYS A 121 -21.56 13.04 -8.88
N ALA A 122 -22.48 13.74 -9.52
CA ALA A 122 -23.12 13.24 -10.73
C ALA A 122 -22.08 13.19 -11.86
N ASP A 123 -21.96 12.03 -12.49
CA ASP A 123 -21.08 11.86 -13.64
C ASP A 123 -21.61 12.69 -14.83
N ALA A 124 -20.72 13.36 -15.57
CA ALA A 124 -21.15 14.17 -16.71
C ALA A 124 -21.75 13.22 -17.76
N VAL A 125 -22.95 13.57 -18.25
CA VAL A 125 -23.63 12.80 -19.30
C VAL A 125 -22.64 12.58 -20.46
N THR A 126 -22.39 11.32 -20.82
CA THR A 126 -21.75 10.94 -22.09
C THR A 126 -22.80 10.28 -22.95
#